data_AF-A0A1B6CTV9-F1
#
_entry.id   AF-A0A1B6CTV9-F1
#
_cell.length_a   1.000
_cell.length_b   1.000
_cell.length_c   1.000
_cell.angle_alpha   90.00
_cell.angle_beta   90.00
_cell.angle_gamma   90.00
#
_symmetry.space_group_name_H-M   'P 1'
#
loop_
_entity.id
_entity.type
_entity.pdbx_description
1 polymer ?
#
loop_
_entity_poly.entity_id
_entity_poly.type
_entity_poly.pdbx_seq_one_letter_code
_entity_poly.pdbx_strand_id
1 'polypeptide(L)'
;MHPIVGYYMFRAMAGITIKELSDIISKEMKDLCDSALPTAEVEISPPGVLLPGNFPNYMKRIRDLEVRKDDVWLISFPKSGATWAQELVWLLGHNFDFEEAIKTHLYKRFL
;
A
#
# COMPACT_ATOMS: atom_id res chain seq x y z
N MET A 1 -2.12 -19.47 -3.47
CA MET A 1 -1.71 -18.23 -2.78
C MET A 1 -0.55 -18.59 -1.85
N HIS A 2 0.64 -17.97 -2.01
CA HIS A 2 1.84 -18.35 -1.25
C HIS A 2 1.61 -18.10 0.27
N PRO A 3 1.95 -19.05 1.16
CA PRO A 3 1.56 -19.02 2.58
C PRO A 3 2.07 -17.80 3.37
N ILE A 4 3.14 -17.14 2.93
CA ILE A 4 3.77 -16.03 3.64
C ILE A 4 2.90 -14.76 3.60
N VAL A 5 2.26 -14.44 2.46
CA VAL A 5 1.48 -13.21 2.31
C VAL A 5 0.13 -13.31 3.02
N GLY A 6 -0.51 -14.49 2.96
CA GLY A 6 -1.76 -14.73 3.69
C GLY A 6 -1.57 -14.73 5.21
N TYR A 7 -0.45 -15.27 5.71
CA TYR A 7 -0.24 -15.43 7.15
C TYR A 7 -0.20 -14.10 7.93
N TYR A 8 0.37 -13.04 7.34
CA TYR A 8 0.43 -11.72 7.98
C TYR A 8 -0.82 -10.88 7.71
N MET A 9 -1.42 -11.00 6.53
CA MET A 9 -2.56 -10.16 6.13
C MET A 9 -3.85 -10.54 6.87
N PHE A 10 -3.92 -11.73 7.50
CA PHE A 10 -5.11 -12.25 8.19
C PHE A 10 -4.97 -12.44 9.72
N ARG A 11 -3.92 -11.93 10.41
CA ARG A 11 -3.91 -11.87 11.89
C ARG A 11 -4.77 -10.75 12.49
N ALA A 12 -5.57 -11.02 13.52
CA ALA A 12 -6.36 -10.01 14.22
C ALA A 12 -5.50 -8.80 14.63
N MET A 13 -6.08 -7.59 14.66
CA MET A 13 -5.38 -6.37 15.12
C MET A 13 -4.90 -6.45 16.58
N ALA A 14 -5.31 -7.50 17.31
CA ALA A 14 -4.85 -7.79 18.66
C ALA A 14 -3.32 -7.95 18.71
N GLY A 15 -2.66 -7.11 19.50
CA GLY A 15 -1.21 -7.13 19.68
C GLY A 15 -0.42 -6.26 18.70
N ILE A 16 -1.08 -5.45 17.85
CA ILE A 16 -0.40 -4.41 17.09
C ILE A 16 -0.17 -3.19 17.99
N THR A 17 1.07 -2.72 18.04
CA THR A 17 1.48 -1.48 18.73
C THR A 17 1.84 -0.41 17.72
N ILE A 18 1.43 0.82 17.99
CA ILE A 18 1.76 2.01 17.17
C ILE A 18 2.58 2.94 18.05
N LYS A 19 3.75 3.33 17.57
CA LYS A 19 4.67 4.23 18.27
C LYS A 19 4.98 5.43 17.39
N GLU A 20 4.87 6.63 17.92
CA GLU A 20 5.28 7.85 17.21
C GLU A 20 6.81 7.91 17.09
N LEU A 21 7.27 8.37 15.92
CA LEU A 21 8.67 8.60 15.64
C LEU A 21 9.07 10.01 16.10
N SER A 22 9.90 10.06 17.15
CA SER A 22 10.32 11.31 17.80
C SER A 22 11.83 11.55 17.77
N ASP A 23 12.59 10.63 17.19
CA ASP A 23 14.05 10.70 17.09
C ASP A 23 14.52 11.78 16.11
N ILE A 24 15.81 12.13 16.21
CA ILE A 24 16.39 13.23 15.44
C ILE A 24 16.32 12.98 13.93
N ILE A 25 16.50 11.74 13.49
CA ILE A 25 16.49 11.36 12.07
C ILE A 25 15.08 11.54 11.53
N SER A 26 14.06 11.08 12.26
CA SER A 26 12.66 11.25 11.86
C SER A 26 12.25 12.71 11.73
N LYS A 27 12.80 13.61 12.56
CA LYS A 27 12.56 15.06 12.42
C LYS A 27 13.25 15.64 11.20
N GLU A 28 14.53 15.34 11.00
CA GLU A 28 15.28 15.79 9.82
C GLU A 28 14.64 15.29 8.51
N MET A 29 14.18 14.03 8.48
CA MET A 29 13.48 13.46 7.33
C MET A 29 12.14 14.16 7.04
N LYS A 30 11.45 14.67 8.06
CA LYS A 30 10.24 15.48 7.86
C LYS A 30 10.56 16.85 7.27
N ASP A 31 11.65 17.48 7.72
CA ASP A 31 12.08 18.78 7.21
C ASP A 31 12.62 18.70 5.77
N LEU A 32 13.25 17.58 5.41
CA LEU A 32 13.85 17.35 4.09
C LEU A 32 12.85 16.87 3.02
N CYS A 33 11.83 16.11 3.41
CA CYS A 33 10.85 15.59 2.47
C CYS A 33 9.78 16.65 2.18
N ASP A 34 9.83 17.21 0.98
CA ASP A 34 8.82 18.15 0.50
C ASP A 34 7.45 17.47 0.33
N SER A 35 6.39 18.22 0.65
CA SER A 35 5.01 17.81 0.98
C SER A 35 4.26 16.89 -0.01
N ALA A 36 4.82 16.56 -1.17
CA ALA A 36 4.19 15.72 -2.17
C ALA A 36 4.07 14.24 -1.75
N LEU A 37 4.96 13.74 -0.87
CA LEU A 37 4.89 12.40 -0.31
C LEU A 37 5.12 12.45 1.21
N PRO A 38 4.17 12.00 2.03
CA PRO A 38 4.32 12.08 3.48
C PRO A 38 5.43 11.12 3.96
N THR A 39 6.34 11.67 4.77
CA THR A 39 7.35 10.88 5.50
C THR A 39 6.68 9.96 6.51
N ALA A 40 7.39 8.90 6.91
CA ALA A 40 6.95 8.09 8.02
C ALA A 40 6.93 8.89 9.33
N GLU A 41 5.88 8.68 10.14
CA GLU A 41 5.69 9.34 11.43
C GLU A 41 5.39 8.36 12.55
N VAL A 42 5.00 7.14 12.20
CA VAL A 42 4.68 6.08 13.15
C VAL A 42 5.39 4.78 12.77
N GLU A 43 5.80 4.03 13.77
CA GLU A 43 6.24 2.64 13.67
C GLU A 43 5.08 1.73 14.09
N ILE A 44 4.79 0.70 13.29
CA ILE A 44 3.79 -0.32 13.58
C ILE A 44 4.48 -1.67 13.77
N SER A 45 4.30 -2.24 14.97
CA SER A 45 4.98 -3.45 15.42
C SER A 45 3.98 -4.50 15.94
N PRO A 46 4.19 -5.81 15.71
CA PRO A 46 5.17 -6.43 14.80
C PRO A 46 4.77 -6.27 13.31
N PRO A 47 5.70 -6.22 12.34
CA PRO A 47 7.13 -6.49 12.47
C PRO A 47 8.04 -5.26 12.66
N GLY A 48 7.49 -4.03 12.73
CA GLY A 48 8.29 -2.80 12.82
C GLY A 48 8.36 -2.09 11.48
N VAL A 49 7.21 -1.69 10.93
CA VAL A 49 7.10 -0.95 9.67
C VAL A 49 6.85 0.53 9.91
N LEU A 50 7.54 1.38 9.15
CA LEU A 50 7.42 2.83 9.23
C LEU A 50 6.38 3.33 8.23
N LEU A 51 5.38 4.07 8.70
CA LEU A 51 4.24 4.52 7.89
C LEU A 51 3.87 5.98 8.20
N PRO A 52 3.15 6.67 7.29
CA PRO A 52 2.62 8.01 7.55
C PRO A 52 1.70 8.05 8.78
N GLY A 53 1.67 9.17 9.49
CA GLY A 53 0.93 9.30 10.75
C GLY A 53 -0.60 9.18 10.61
N ASN A 54 -1.14 9.31 9.40
CA ASN A 54 -2.56 9.09 9.12
C ASN A 54 -2.92 7.62 8.83
N PHE A 55 -1.94 6.73 8.63
CA PHE A 55 -2.21 5.30 8.35
C PHE A 55 -3.10 4.62 9.40
N PRO A 56 -2.93 4.87 10.73
CA PRO A 56 -3.79 4.30 11.77
C PRO A 56 -5.28 4.51 11.54
N ASN A 57 -5.66 5.63 10.92
CA ASN A 57 -7.07 5.95 10.62
C ASN A 57 -7.70 4.98 9.61
N TYR A 58 -6.87 4.31 8.79
CA TYR A 58 -7.32 3.40 7.73
C TYR A 58 -7.13 1.93 8.07
N MET A 59 -6.38 1.59 9.12
CA MET A 59 -6.00 0.21 9.44
C MET A 59 -7.18 -0.74 9.53
N LYS A 60 -8.21 -0.36 10.31
CA LYS A 60 -9.41 -1.20 10.47
C LYS A 60 -10.15 -1.38 9.14
N ARG A 61 -10.27 -0.31 8.35
CA ARG A 61 -10.94 -0.36 7.03
C ARG A 61 -10.20 -1.25 6.03
N ILE A 62 -8.87 -1.12 5.96
CA ILE A 62 -8.02 -1.97 5.09
C ILE A 62 -8.14 -3.43 5.53
N ARG A 63 -8.14 -3.66 6.85
CA ARG A 63 -8.22 -4.99 7.43
C ARG A 63 -9.55 -5.69 7.20
N ASP A 64 -10.64 -4.94 7.32
CA ASP A 64 -12.01 -5.41 7.16
C ASP A 64 -12.50 -5.30 5.70
N LEU A 65 -11.59 -4.99 4.75
CA LEU A 65 -11.94 -4.90 3.33
C LEU A 65 -12.52 -6.24 2.86
N GLU A 66 -13.68 -6.19 2.23
CA GLU A 66 -14.30 -7.36 1.61
C GLU A 66 -13.41 -7.84 0.45
N VAL A 67 -12.92 -9.09 0.55
CA VAL A 67 -12.13 -9.73 -0.51
C VAL A 67 -13.04 -10.62 -1.36
N ARG A 68 -13.03 -10.39 -2.67
CA ARG A 68 -13.78 -11.16 -3.66
C ARG A 68 -12.88 -12.19 -4.35
N LYS A 69 -13.50 -13.19 -4.98
CA LYS A 69 -12.77 -14.31 -5.60
C LYS A 69 -12.02 -13.90 -6.86
N ASP A 70 -12.46 -12.82 -7.50
CA ASP A 70 -11.96 -12.24 -8.73
C ASP A 70 -11.03 -11.04 -8.50
N ASP A 71 -10.77 -10.66 -7.24
CA ASP A 71 -9.83 -9.59 -6.92
C ASP A 71 -8.40 -9.95 -7.36
N VAL A 72 -7.74 -9.01 -8.03
CA VAL A 72 -6.32 -9.11 -8.41
C VAL A 72 -5.52 -8.11 -7.59
N TRP A 73 -4.57 -8.62 -6.82
CA TRP A 73 -3.73 -7.81 -5.93
C TRP A 73 -2.32 -7.64 -6.50
N LEU A 74 -1.88 -6.39 -6.66
CA LEU A 74 -0.48 -6.07 -6.93
C LEU A 74 0.14 -5.46 -5.67
N ILE A 75 1.03 -6.21 -5.03
CA ILE A 75 1.69 -5.81 -3.78
C ILE A 75 3.19 -5.74 -4.03
N SER A 76 3.80 -4.57 -3.78
CA SER A 76 5.24 -4.38 -3.89
C SER A 76 5.72 -3.34 -2.89
N PHE A 77 7.03 -3.30 -2.65
CA PHE A 77 7.65 -2.14 -2.00
C PHE A 77 7.55 -0.92 -2.93
N PRO A 78 7.45 0.32 -2.39
CA PRO A 78 7.44 1.51 -3.22
C PRO A 78 8.63 1.57 -4.18
N LYS A 79 8.39 2.06 -5.40
CA LYS A 79 9.39 2.23 -6.46
C LYS A 79 9.99 0.93 -7.04
N SER A 80 9.38 -0.23 -6.79
CA SER A 80 9.80 -1.52 -7.38
C SER A 80 9.11 -1.89 -8.71
N GLY A 81 8.63 -0.90 -9.48
CA GLY A 81 8.01 -1.14 -10.80
C GLY A 81 6.50 -1.37 -10.81
N ALA A 82 5.78 -1.05 -9.72
CA ALA A 82 4.35 -1.25 -9.61
C ALA A 82 3.54 -0.64 -10.78
N THR A 83 3.87 0.56 -11.24
CA THR A 83 3.17 1.22 -12.36
C THR A 83 3.18 0.39 -13.64
N TRP A 84 4.33 -0.20 -13.99
CA TRP A 84 4.44 -1.08 -15.16
C TRP A 84 3.64 -2.36 -14.97
N ALA A 85 3.72 -2.96 -13.78
CA ALA A 85 2.97 -4.17 -13.49
C ALA A 85 1.44 -3.93 -13.47
N GLN A 86 0.98 -2.78 -12.96
CA GLN A 86 -0.44 -2.38 -13.01
C GLN A 86 -0.93 -2.30 -14.46
N GLU A 87 -0.17 -1.63 -15.34
CA GLU A 87 -0.53 -1.54 -16.76
C GLU A 87 -0.63 -2.92 -17.43
N LEU A 88 0.36 -3.78 -17.22
CA LEU A 88 0.38 -5.12 -17.80
C LEU A 88 -0.78 -5.99 -17.29
N VAL A 89 -1.05 -5.98 -15.98
CA VAL A 89 -2.16 -6.73 -15.39
C VAL A 89 -3.50 -6.23 -15.91
N TRP A 90 -3.67 -4.91 -16.02
CA TRP A 90 -4.91 -4.33 -16.53
C TRP A 90 -5.16 -4.75 -17.98
N LEU A 91 -4.16 -4.62 -18.86
CA LEU A 91 -4.29 -5.03 -20.27
C LEU A 91 -4.61 -6.51 -20.40
N LEU A 92 -3.96 -7.38 -19.62
CA LEU A 92 -4.26 -8.82 -19.62
C LEU A 92 -5.70 -9.11 -19.20
N GLY A 93 -6.22 -8.40 -18.19
CA GLY A 93 -7.60 -8.53 -17.73
C GLY A 93 -8.65 -7.96 -18.69
N HIS A 94 -8.23 -7.11 -19.64
CA HIS A 94 -9.09 -6.39 -20.58
C HIS A 94 -8.79 -6.76 -22.04
N ASN A 95 -8.34 -7.99 -22.31
CA ASN A 95 -8.08 -8.52 -23.65
C ASN A 95 -7.17 -7.63 -24.53
N PHE A 96 -6.18 -6.99 -23.90
CA PHE A 96 -5.25 -6.06 -24.55
C PHE A 96 -5.95 -4.84 -25.19
N ASP A 97 -6.99 -4.29 -24.53
CA ASP A 97 -7.63 -3.04 -24.94
C ASP A 97 -6.70 -1.82 -24.73
N PHE A 98 -5.87 -1.54 -25.73
CA PHE A 98 -4.94 -0.42 -25.70
C PHE A 98 -5.63 0.94 -25.86
N GLU A 99 -6.80 0.99 -26.52
CA GLU A 99 -7.52 2.25 -26.76
C GLU A 99 -8.03 2.82 -25.44
N GLU A 100 -8.66 1.99 -24.62
CA GLU A 100 -9.17 2.40 -23.31
C GLU A 100 -8.01 2.66 -22.32
N ALA A 101 -6.93 1.88 -22.39
CA ALA A 101 -5.74 2.12 -21.58
C ALA A 101 -5.13 3.52 -21.83
N ILE A 102 -5.09 3.99 -23.08
CA ILE A 102 -4.58 5.33 -23.42
C ILE A 102 -5.54 6.43 -22.95
N LYS A 103 -6.86 6.19 -23.07
CA LYS A 103 -7.89 7.18 -22.76
C LYS A 103 -8.07 7.42 -21.25
N THR A 104 -7.96 6.37 -20.46
CA THR A 104 -8.23 6.42 -19.01
C THR A 104 -6.93 6.40 -18.22
N HIS A 105 -6.76 7.32 -17.28
CA HIS A 105 -5.57 7.33 -16.40
C HIS A 105 -5.52 6.10 -15.50
N LEU A 106 -4.33 5.52 -15.33
CA LEU A 106 -4.10 4.28 -14.56
C LEU A 106 -4.73 4.28 -13.16
N TYR A 107 -4.65 5.39 -12.42
CA TYR A 107 -5.21 5.48 -11.06
C TYR A 107 -6.74 5.44 -11.00
N LYS A 108 -7.44 5.52 -12.14
CA LYS A 108 -8.89 5.40 -12.26
C LYS A 108 -9.35 4.01 -12.69
N ARG A 109 -8.41 3.12 -13.04
CA ARG A 109 -8.70 1.83 -13.67
C ARG A 109 -8.92 0.68 -12.69
N PHE A 110 -8.59 0.90 -11.43
CA PHE A 110 -8.77 -0.04 -10.34
C PHE A 110 -9.73 0.57 -9.33
N LEU A 111 -10.65 -0.23 -8.81
CA LEU A 111 -11.69 0.15 -7.86
C LEU A 111 -11.40 -0.41 -6.47
#